data_AF-A0A369T5F0-F1
#
_entry.id   AF-A0A369T5F0-F1
#
_cell.length_a   1.000
_cell.length_b   1.000
_cell.length_c   1.000
_cell.angle_alpha   90.00
_cell.angle_beta   90.00
_cell.angle_gamma   90.00
#
_symmetry.space_group_name_H-M   'P 1'
#
loop_
_entity.id
_entity.type
_entity.pdbx_description
1 polymer ?
#
loop_
_entity_poly.entity_id
_entity_poly.type
_entity_poly.pdbx_seq_one_letter_code
_entity_poly.pdbx_strand_id
1 'polypeptide(L)'
;MRKLFVRVKETLYRYKDGRIRITIKPGELYLEFDLTKAWFKNRVEGYYLGELILKEGELLITFRVPLKERKKFEYIGWDLNMYSLNGFSLKYGWVKIDLSRLYHVHRVHEIKRRKAQSIASKKRSVELVVAKHGEREKNRAKDFVHKLTKELTNEFPNAIHGFEDLNKDSMYNRSKKHNRDINKQNWKQIVRCMSYKSEVKLVNPRYTSSTCPMCGGRMIKLRKGRVVRCTKCGIETR
;
A
#
# COMPACT_ATOMS: atom_id res chain seq x y z
N MET A 1 12.58 -24.51 -15.13
CA MET A 1 12.71 -25.39 -13.95
C MET A 1 11.55 -25.12 -13.00
N ARG A 2 10.75 -26.14 -12.65
CA ARG A 2 9.81 -26.06 -11.52
C ARG A 2 10.64 -26.04 -10.24
N LYS A 3 10.41 -25.07 -9.35
CA LYS A 3 11.07 -25.05 -8.03
C LYS A 3 10.48 -26.17 -7.19
N LEU A 4 11.31 -27.09 -6.70
CA LEU A 4 10.88 -28.10 -5.73
C LEU A 4 10.65 -27.42 -4.37
N PHE A 5 9.46 -27.59 -3.82
CA PHE A 5 9.14 -27.14 -2.47
C PHE A 5 8.10 -28.07 -1.83
N VAL A 6 8.15 -28.20 -0.52
CA VAL A 6 7.18 -28.95 0.29
C VAL A 6 6.67 -28.04 1.39
N ARG A 7 5.35 -27.91 1.51
CA ARG A 7 4.72 -27.30 2.69
C ARG A 7 4.62 -28.36 3.77
N VAL A 8 5.21 -28.09 4.92
CA VAL A 8 5.23 -29.06 6.02
C VAL A 8 3.95 -28.94 6.81
N LYS A 9 3.22 -30.05 6.96
CA LYS A 9 2.00 -30.11 7.76
C LYS A 9 2.32 -29.80 9.23
N GLU A 10 1.45 -29.05 9.92
CA GLU A 10 1.65 -28.65 11.33
C GLU A 10 1.91 -29.85 12.26
N THR A 11 1.31 -31.01 11.97
CA THR A 11 1.51 -32.25 12.74
C THR A 11 2.89 -32.89 12.57
N LEU A 12 3.67 -32.48 11.57
CA LEU A 12 4.97 -33.06 11.26
C LEU A 12 6.15 -32.26 11.81
N TYR A 13 5.91 -31.10 12.44
CA TYR A 13 6.99 -30.35 13.06
C TYR A 13 6.64 -29.89 14.46
N ARG A 14 7.69 -29.63 15.26
CA ARG A 14 7.59 -29.08 16.59
C ARG A 14 8.57 -27.93 16.73
N TYR A 15 8.13 -26.84 17.37
CA TYR A 15 9.00 -25.75 17.78
C TYR A 15 9.07 -25.69 19.30
N LYS A 16 10.28 -25.85 19.84
CA LYS A 16 10.53 -25.81 21.29
C LYS A 16 11.92 -25.27 21.52
N ASP A 17 12.08 -24.40 22.53
CA ASP A 17 13.39 -23.90 23.00
C ASP A 17 14.25 -23.28 21.88
N GLY A 18 13.60 -22.61 20.91
CA GLY A 18 14.30 -22.00 19.77
C GLY A 18 14.72 -22.98 18.67
N ARG A 19 14.27 -24.25 18.71
CA ARG A 19 14.58 -25.26 17.70
C ARG A 19 13.33 -25.73 16.98
N ILE A 20 13.40 -25.80 15.66
CA ILE A 20 12.37 -26.45 14.84
C ILE A 20 12.85 -27.86 14.51
N ARG A 21 12.06 -28.87 14.88
CA ARG A 21 12.26 -30.26 14.46
C ARG A 21 11.17 -30.63 13.47
N ILE A 22 11.54 -31.06 12.27
CA ILE A 22 10.64 -31.55 11.22
C ILE A 22 10.83 -33.06 11.09
N THR A 23 9.75 -33.82 11.18
CA THR A 23 9.75 -35.26 11.04
C THR A 23 9.68 -35.64 9.57
N ILE A 24 10.70 -36.35 9.09
CA ILE A 24 10.71 -36.94 7.74
C ILE A 24 10.25 -38.39 7.81
N LYS A 25 10.83 -39.15 8.75
CA LYS A 25 10.43 -40.51 9.07
C LYS A 25 10.27 -40.65 10.59
N PRO A 26 9.05 -40.93 11.09
CA PRO A 26 8.80 -41.02 12.52
C PRO A 26 9.75 -42.00 13.22
N GLY A 27 10.38 -41.59 14.32
CA GLY A 27 11.30 -42.41 15.10
C GLY A 27 12.70 -42.59 14.52
N GLU A 28 12.93 -42.20 13.26
CA GLU A 28 14.18 -42.48 12.55
C GLU A 28 14.88 -41.22 12.04
N LEU A 29 14.16 -40.36 11.32
CA LEU A 29 14.77 -39.24 10.61
C LEU A 29 14.03 -37.93 10.86
N TYR A 30 14.79 -36.97 11.37
CA TYR A 30 14.35 -35.61 11.65
C TYR A 30 15.30 -34.60 11.01
N LEU A 31 14.76 -33.52 10.48
CA LEU A 31 15.51 -32.31 10.16
C LEU A 31 15.38 -31.34 11.33
N GLU A 32 16.51 -30.86 11.85
CA GLU A 32 16.53 -29.89 12.94
C GLU A 32 17.13 -28.56 12.48
N PHE A 33 16.49 -27.47 12.88
CA PHE A 33 16.93 -26.11 12.61
C PHE A 33 17.04 -25.36 13.94
N ASP A 34 18.25 -24.98 14.31
CA ASP A 34 18.51 -24.19 15.51
C ASP A 34 18.35 -22.69 15.21
N LEU A 35 17.33 -22.07 15.81
CA LEU A 35 17.02 -20.65 15.68
C LEU A 35 17.42 -19.86 16.94
N THR A 36 18.11 -20.47 17.90
CA THR A 36 18.49 -19.81 19.17
C THR A 36 19.35 -18.57 18.95
N LYS A 37 20.18 -18.58 17.89
CA LYS A 37 21.04 -17.47 17.42
C LYS A 37 20.49 -16.73 16.20
N ALA A 38 19.23 -16.96 15.83
CA ALA A 38 18.65 -16.30 14.67
C ALA A 38 18.51 -14.78 14.89
N TRP A 39 18.95 -13.99 13.91
CA TRP A 39 18.93 -12.51 13.97
C TRP A 39 17.53 -11.92 14.20
N PHE A 40 16.47 -12.67 13.89
CA PHE A 40 15.09 -12.24 14.02
C PHE A 40 14.42 -12.65 15.33
N LYS A 41 15.09 -13.38 16.24
CA LYS A 41 14.49 -13.95 17.46
C LYS A 41 13.69 -12.92 18.26
N ASN A 42 14.28 -11.75 18.53
CA ASN A 42 13.63 -10.67 19.28
C ASN A 42 12.49 -9.99 18.49
N ARG A 43 12.48 -10.10 17.16
CA ARG A 43 11.44 -9.50 16.30
C ARG A 43 10.17 -10.34 16.22
N VAL A 44 10.26 -11.62 16.60
CA VAL A 44 9.16 -12.60 16.54
C VAL A 44 8.73 -13.04 17.94
N GLU A 45 9.22 -12.36 18.97
CA GLU A 45 8.80 -12.60 20.35
C GLU A 45 7.29 -12.34 20.51
N GLY A 46 6.58 -13.29 21.10
CA GLY A 46 5.13 -13.26 21.22
C GLY A 46 4.36 -13.59 19.94
N TYR A 47 5.03 -13.97 18.85
CA TYR A 47 4.37 -14.48 17.64
C TYR A 47 4.30 -16.01 17.66
N TYR A 48 3.26 -16.55 17.03
CA TYR A 48 3.10 -17.99 16.88
C TYR A 48 3.81 -18.45 15.61
N LEU A 49 4.41 -19.64 15.65
CA LEU A 49 4.94 -20.25 14.44
C LEU A 49 3.78 -20.53 13.47
N GLY A 50 3.96 -20.13 12.21
CA GLY A 50 3.03 -20.35 11.13
C GLY A 50 3.44 -21.54 10.25
N GLU A 51 3.15 -21.47 8.96
CA GLU A 51 3.60 -22.46 7.99
C GLU A 51 5.12 -22.52 7.85
N LEU A 52 5.63 -23.73 7.63
CA LEU A 52 6.99 -24.03 7.22
C LEU A 52 7.01 -24.52 5.77
N ILE A 53 7.91 -23.96 4.96
CA ILE A 53 8.09 -24.38 3.56
C ILE A 53 9.54 -24.76 3.36
N LEU A 54 9.78 -26.05 3.12
CA LEU A 54 11.07 -26.59 2.76
C LEU A 54 11.28 -26.44 1.26
N LYS A 55 12.44 -25.89 0.88
CA LYS A 55 12.97 -25.90 -0.49
C LYS A 55 14.33 -26.59 -0.47
N GLU A 56 14.89 -26.85 -1.64
CA GLU A 56 16.17 -27.58 -1.81
C GLU A 56 17.34 -27.07 -0.94
N GLY A 57 17.38 -25.77 -0.62
CA GLY A 57 18.46 -25.20 0.21
C GLY A 57 18.03 -24.13 1.21
N GLU A 58 16.73 -23.94 1.42
CA GLU A 58 16.23 -22.94 2.38
C GLU A 58 14.95 -23.42 3.07
N LEU A 59 14.81 -23.06 4.35
CA LEU A 59 13.57 -23.19 5.10
C LEU A 59 12.92 -21.81 5.19
N LEU A 60 11.73 -21.65 4.60
CA LEU A 60 10.91 -20.48 4.85
C LEU A 60 10.07 -20.71 6.12
N ILE A 61 10.24 -19.81 7.08
CA ILE A 61 9.51 -19.80 8.34
C ILE A 61 8.55 -18.62 8.32
N THR A 62 7.26 -18.88 8.52
CA THR A 62 6.27 -17.81 8.69
C THR A 62 5.85 -17.71 10.15
N PHE A 63 5.39 -16.52 10.56
CA PHE A 63 4.91 -16.25 11.91
C PHE A 63 3.53 -15.63 11.84
N ARG A 64 2.62 -16.09 12.71
CA ARG A 64 1.28 -15.54 12.90
C ARG A 64 1.32 -14.57 14.08
N VAL A 65 0.94 -13.33 13.82
CA VAL A 65 0.87 -12.27 14.86
C VAL A 65 -0.53 -12.29 15.48
N PRO A 66 -0.68 -12.37 16.81
CA PRO A 66 -1.98 -12.24 17.44
C PRO A 66 -2.58 -10.87 17.12
N LEU A 67 -3.82 -10.88 16.61
CA LEU A 67 -4.59 -9.66 16.40
C LEU A 67 -4.99 -9.09 17.77
N LYS A 68 -4.42 -7.94 18.15
CA LYS A 68 -4.93 -7.17 19.28
C LYS A 68 -6.14 -6.37 18.81
N GLU A 69 -7.33 -6.71 19.28
CA GLU A 69 -8.50 -5.86 19.08
C GLU A 69 -8.25 -4.51 19.73
N ARG A 70 -8.16 -3.47 18.91
CA ARG A 70 -8.09 -2.09 19.39
C ARG A 70 -9.50 -1.52 19.34
N LYS A 71 -10.00 -1.00 20.46
CA LYS A 71 -11.23 -0.20 20.43
C LYS A 71 -10.98 1.02 19.54
N LYS A 72 -11.83 1.17 18.53
CA LYS A 72 -11.74 2.21 17.50
C LYS A 72 -12.57 3.40 17.97
N PHE A 73 -12.01 4.59 17.87
CA PHE A 73 -12.66 5.79 18.38
C PHE A 73 -12.60 6.98 17.43
N GLU A 74 -12.02 6.85 16.24
CA GLU A 74 -11.85 7.98 15.33
C GLU A 74 -12.05 7.58 13.87
N TYR A 75 -12.54 8.52 13.07
CA TYR A 75 -12.68 8.40 11.62
C TYR A 75 -11.83 9.47 10.95
N ILE A 76 -10.97 9.05 10.03
CA ILE A 76 -10.20 9.99 9.22
C ILE A 76 -10.66 9.84 7.77
N GLY A 77 -11.25 10.90 7.23
CA GLY A 77 -11.60 10.99 5.81
C GLY A 77 -10.39 11.45 5.00
N TRP A 78 -10.03 10.71 3.96
CA TRP A 78 -8.88 10.96 3.11
C TRP A 78 -9.28 11.31 1.69
N ASP A 79 -8.71 12.41 1.20
CA ASP A 79 -8.78 12.87 -0.18
C ASP A 79 -7.43 12.71 -0.88
N LEU A 80 -7.45 12.00 -2.01
CA LEU A 80 -6.26 11.59 -2.76
C LEU A 80 -6.08 12.48 -3.99
N ASN A 81 -5.17 13.46 -3.87
CA ASN A 81 -4.82 14.38 -4.95
C ASN A 81 -3.57 13.90 -5.72
N MET A 82 -3.19 14.66 -6.75
CA MET A 82 -2.03 14.35 -7.60
C MET A 82 -0.68 14.46 -6.87
N TYR A 83 -0.57 15.40 -5.92
CA TYR A 83 0.66 15.67 -5.18
C TYR A 83 0.45 15.69 -3.66
N SER A 84 -0.75 15.35 -3.20
CA SER A 84 -1.01 15.32 -1.76
C SER A 84 -2.04 14.28 -1.39
N LEU A 85 -1.95 13.82 -0.15
CA LEU A 85 -2.98 13.07 0.55
C LEU A 85 -3.45 13.97 1.70
N ASN A 86 -4.69 14.44 1.61
CA ASN A 86 -5.28 15.32 2.59
C ASN A 86 -6.23 14.50 3.47
N GLY A 87 -6.09 14.61 4.78
CA GLY A 87 -6.92 13.96 5.77
C GLY A 87 -7.65 14.99 6.62
N PHE A 88 -8.84 14.64 7.08
CA PHE A 88 -9.52 15.36 8.15
C PHE A 88 -10.13 14.38 9.15
N SER A 89 -10.03 14.74 10.43
CA SER A 89 -10.71 14.05 11.53
C SER A 89 -11.06 15.04 12.63
N LEU A 90 -12.03 14.70 13.47
CA LEU A 90 -12.44 15.58 14.57
C LEU A 90 -11.34 15.71 15.62
N LYS A 91 -10.60 14.62 15.88
CA LYS A 91 -9.52 14.60 16.87
C LYS A 91 -8.20 15.18 16.38
N TYR A 92 -7.76 14.84 15.16
CA TYR A 92 -6.44 15.25 14.66
C TYR A 92 -6.49 16.48 13.75
N GLY A 93 -7.69 16.99 13.43
CA GLY A 93 -7.87 18.11 12.53
C GLY A 93 -7.41 17.79 11.11
N TRP A 94 -6.88 18.81 10.42
CA TRP A 94 -6.38 18.71 9.06
C TRP A 94 -4.98 18.09 9.01
N VAL A 95 -4.84 17.05 8.20
CA VAL A 95 -3.56 16.39 7.93
C VAL A 95 -3.26 16.57 6.43
N LYS A 96 -2.04 17.00 6.10
CA LYS A 96 -1.62 17.12 4.70
C LYS A 96 -0.29 16.44 4.49
N ILE A 97 -0.26 15.49 3.57
CA ILE A 97 0.92 14.69 3.26
C ILE A 97 1.33 15.00 1.83
N ASP A 98 2.61 15.32 1.63
CA ASP A 98 3.18 15.53 0.31
C ASP A 98 3.46 14.20 -0.41
N LEU A 99 2.92 14.06 -1.61
CA LEU A 99 3.15 12.94 -2.52
C LEU A 99 4.03 13.35 -3.73
N SER A 100 4.56 14.57 -3.76
CA SER A 100 5.41 15.07 -4.86
C SER A 100 6.62 14.17 -5.10
N ARG A 101 7.23 13.62 -4.05
CA ARG A 101 8.33 12.67 -4.17
C ARG A 101 7.93 11.40 -4.94
N LEU A 102 6.74 10.86 -4.68
CA LEU A 102 6.22 9.69 -5.39
C LEU A 102 5.98 10.00 -6.86
N TYR A 103 5.38 11.14 -7.16
CA TYR A 103 5.21 11.61 -8.53
C TYR A 103 6.57 11.79 -9.24
N HIS A 104 7.56 12.35 -8.56
CA HIS A 104 8.90 12.56 -9.10
C HIS A 104 9.58 11.23 -9.46
N VAL A 105 9.40 10.17 -8.65
CA VAL A 105 9.88 8.81 -8.99
C VAL A 105 9.32 8.36 -10.34
N HIS A 106 8.00 8.47 -10.53
CA HIS A 106 7.36 8.13 -11.80
C HIS A 106 7.89 8.98 -12.96
N ARG A 107 8.06 10.28 -12.74
CA ARG A 107 8.56 11.21 -13.77
C ARG A 107 10.00 10.89 -14.22
N VAL A 108 10.91 10.65 -13.28
CA VAL A 108 12.31 10.33 -13.58
C VAL A 108 12.41 9.02 -14.37
N HIS A 109 11.68 7.99 -13.94
CA HIS A 109 11.70 6.70 -14.62
C HIS A 109 11.00 6.74 -15.98
N GLU A 110 9.93 7.52 -16.14
CA GLU A 110 9.30 7.80 -17.43
C GLU A 110 10.31 8.39 -18.44
N ILE A 111 11.07 9.41 -18.02
CA ILE A 111 12.08 10.05 -18.89
C ILE A 111 13.17 9.05 -19.27
N LYS A 112 13.68 8.27 -18.32
CA LYS A 112 14.70 7.24 -18.58
C LYS A 112 14.19 6.14 -19.51
N ARG A 113 12.95 5.66 -19.30
CA ARG A 113 12.31 4.67 -20.18
C ARG A 113 12.12 5.19 -21.59
N ARG A 114 11.68 6.43 -21.77
CA ARG A 114 11.54 7.02 -23.12
C ARG A 114 12.85 7.05 -23.89
N LYS A 115 13.93 7.50 -23.24
CA LYS A 115 15.28 7.52 -23.84
C LYS A 115 15.74 6.11 -24.23
N ALA A 116 15.52 5.13 -23.34
CA ALA A 116 15.87 3.74 -23.63
C ALA A 116 15.01 3.16 -24.77
N GLN A 117 13.71 3.47 -24.81
CA GLN A 117 12.78 3.01 -25.86
C GLN A 117 13.14 3.58 -27.24
N SER A 118 13.53 4.86 -27.34
CA SER A 118 13.96 5.46 -28.61
C SER A 118 15.24 4.84 -29.18
N ILE A 119 16.05 4.20 -28.34
CA ILE A 119 17.24 3.45 -28.75
C ILE A 119 16.87 1.99 -29.03
N ALA A 120 16.00 1.40 -28.21
CA ALA A 120 15.54 0.02 -28.33
C ALA A 120 14.81 -0.24 -29.65
N SER A 121 14.09 0.75 -30.19
CA SER A 121 13.49 0.67 -31.53
C SER A 121 14.51 0.41 -32.64
N LYS A 122 15.80 0.69 -32.40
CA LYS A 122 16.91 0.45 -33.33
C LYS A 122 17.79 -0.73 -32.90
N LYS A 123 17.78 -1.12 -31.62
CA LYS A 123 18.60 -2.19 -31.05
C LYS A 123 17.86 -2.97 -29.96
N ARG A 124 17.44 -4.19 -30.28
CA ARG A 124 16.67 -5.06 -29.39
C ARG A 124 17.34 -5.37 -28.05
N SER A 125 18.68 -5.32 -27.99
CA SER A 125 19.46 -5.51 -26.76
C SER A 125 19.15 -4.49 -25.64
N VAL A 126 18.52 -3.36 -25.97
CA VAL A 126 18.16 -2.29 -25.00
C VAL A 126 16.77 -2.53 -24.36
N GLU A 127 16.00 -3.51 -24.82
CA GLU A 127 14.71 -3.89 -24.21
C GLU A 127 14.85 -4.26 -22.72
N LEU A 128 15.93 -4.95 -22.37
CA LEU A 128 16.28 -5.29 -20.98
C LEU A 128 16.44 -4.04 -20.10
N VAL A 129 16.96 -2.95 -20.66
CA VAL A 129 17.15 -1.68 -19.94
C VAL A 129 15.80 -1.00 -19.67
N VAL A 130 14.88 -1.05 -20.63
CA VAL A 130 13.50 -0.54 -20.46
C VAL A 130 12.80 -1.31 -19.34
N ALA A 131 12.86 -2.64 -19.36
CA ALA A 131 12.29 -3.49 -18.32
C ALA A 131 12.90 -3.19 -16.94
N LYS A 132 14.24 -3.07 -16.85
CA LYS A 132 14.96 -2.72 -15.63
C LYS A 132 14.49 -1.38 -15.04
N HIS A 133 14.27 -0.37 -15.87
CA HIS A 133 13.76 0.92 -15.38
C HIS A 133 12.30 0.84 -14.91
N GLY A 134 11.46 0.05 -15.57
CA GLY A 134 10.07 -0.19 -15.13
C GLY A 134 10.01 -0.92 -13.79
N GLU A 135 10.82 -1.96 -13.61
CA GLU A 135 10.88 -2.72 -12.35
C GLU A 135 11.41 -1.84 -11.20
N ARG A 136 12.44 -1.03 -11.45
CA ARG A 136 12.94 -0.07 -10.45
C ARG A 136 11.91 0.99 -10.06
N GLU A 137 11.15 1.51 -11.03
CA GLU A 137 10.06 2.47 -10.79
C GLU A 137 9.01 1.85 -9.87
N LYS A 138 8.53 0.65 -10.23
CA LYS A 138 7.52 -0.10 -9.47
C LYS A 138 7.98 -0.39 -8.05
N ASN A 139 9.23 -0.84 -7.87
CA ASN A 139 9.77 -1.17 -6.54
C ASN A 139 9.94 0.08 -5.67
N ARG A 140 10.40 1.20 -6.23
CA ARG A 140 10.50 2.47 -5.49
C ARG A 140 9.15 3.04 -5.10
N ALA A 141 8.17 3.03 -6.02
CA ALA A 141 6.82 3.47 -5.73
C ALA A 141 6.17 2.58 -4.66
N LYS A 142 6.35 1.26 -4.76
CA LYS A 142 5.90 0.30 -3.74
C LYS A 142 6.52 0.59 -2.37
N ASP A 143 7.84 0.71 -2.29
CA ASP A 143 8.55 1.03 -1.05
C ASP A 143 8.03 2.31 -0.39
N PHE A 144 7.90 3.40 -1.17
CA PHE A 144 7.35 4.67 -0.70
C PHE A 144 5.95 4.49 -0.12
N VAL A 145 5.04 3.84 -0.85
CA VAL A 145 3.66 3.61 -0.38
C VAL A 145 3.63 2.74 0.87
N HIS A 146 4.49 1.72 0.99
CA HIS A 146 4.57 0.90 2.20
C HIS A 146 5.03 1.72 3.41
N LYS A 147 6.03 2.60 3.26
CA LYS A 147 6.52 3.47 4.33
C LYS A 147 5.45 4.48 4.76
N LEU A 148 4.89 5.20 3.79
CA LEU A 148 3.79 6.15 4.02
C LEU A 148 2.63 5.52 4.79
N THR A 149 2.13 4.39 4.30
CA THR A 149 0.98 3.73 4.96
C THR A 149 1.35 3.16 6.32
N LYS A 150 2.62 2.79 6.56
CA LYS A 150 3.07 2.37 7.90
C LYS A 150 3.13 3.55 8.86
N GLU A 151 3.68 4.68 8.43
CA GLU A 151 3.71 5.93 9.18
C GLU A 151 2.28 6.37 9.56
N LEU A 152 1.35 6.40 8.59
CA LEU A 152 -0.06 6.69 8.85
C LEU A 152 -0.69 5.80 9.92
N THR A 153 -0.47 4.47 9.84
CA THR A 153 -1.03 3.55 10.85
C THR A 153 -0.38 3.65 12.22
N ASN A 154 0.86 4.14 12.29
CA ASN A 154 1.54 4.38 13.56
C ASN A 154 1.06 5.69 14.18
N GLU A 155 0.88 6.73 13.38
CA GLU A 155 0.38 8.05 13.79
C GLU A 155 -1.09 7.98 14.21
N PHE A 156 -1.88 7.16 13.53
CA PHE A 156 -3.33 7.02 13.73
C PHE A 156 -3.73 5.58 14.12
N PRO A 157 -3.26 5.06 15.26
CA PRO A 157 -3.30 3.63 15.60
C PRO A 157 -4.69 3.03 15.84
N ASN A 158 -5.73 3.87 16.01
CA ASN A 158 -7.11 3.51 16.35
C ASN A 158 -8.15 4.21 15.43
N ALA A 159 -7.72 4.63 14.24
CA ALA A 159 -8.58 5.30 13.27
C ALA A 159 -9.14 4.32 12.23
N ILE A 160 -10.39 4.55 11.83
CA ILE A 160 -10.96 4.00 10.61
C ILE A 160 -10.68 4.99 9.48
N HIS A 161 -10.00 4.53 8.42
CA HIS A 161 -9.59 5.39 7.31
C HIS A 161 -10.61 5.32 6.18
N GLY A 162 -11.36 6.41 5.97
CA GLY A 162 -12.29 6.57 4.86
C GLY A 162 -11.56 7.04 3.61
N PHE A 163 -11.68 6.32 2.49
CA PHE A 163 -11.14 6.75 1.19
C PHE A 163 -12.24 6.73 0.13
N GLU A 164 -12.19 7.69 -0.81
CA GLU A 164 -13.04 7.60 -1.99
C GLU A 164 -12.70 6.38 -2.84
N ASP A 165 -13.73 5.67 -3.32
CA ASP A 165 -13.57 4.59 -4.30
C ASP A 165 -13.26 5.14 -5.70
N LEU A 166 -12.03 5.64 -5.86
CA LEU A 166 -11.60 6.29 -7.10
C LEU A 166 -11.39 5.27 -8.23
N ASN A 167 -12.11 5.47 -9.32
CA ASN A 167 -11.87 4.78 -10.59
C ASN A 167 -11.10 5.68 -11.56
N LYS A 168 -9.78 5.44 -11.71
CA LYS A 168 -8.93 6.18 -12.64
C LYS A 168 -9.44 6.18 -14.08
N ASP A 169 -9.99 5.06 -14.54
CA ASP A 169 -10.38 4.94 -15.95
C ASP A 169 -11.53 5.88 -16.30
N SER A 170 -12.41 6.14 -15.32
CA SER A 170 -13.48 7.13 -15.44
C SER A 170 -12.99 8.58 -15.46
N MET A 171 -11.71 8.83 -15.12
CA MET A 171 -11.11 10.17 -15.07
C MET A 171 -10.29 10.50 -16.32
N TYR A 172 -10.15 9.56 -17.26
CA TYR A 172 -9.49 9.81 -18.52
C TYR A 172 -10.35 10.69 -19.43
N ASN A 173 -9.68 11.54 -20.22
CA ASN A 173 -10.31 12.41 -21.20
C ASN A 173 -9.51 12.44 -22.51
N ARG A 174 -9.79 13.38 -23.42
CA ARG A 174 -9.09 13.48 -24.72
C ARG A 174 -7.63 13.95 -24.61
N SER A 175 -7.20 14.45 -23.45
CA SER A 175 -5.84 14.95 -23.25
C SER A 175 -4.87 13.82 -22.89
N LYS A 176 -3.95 13.52 -23.82
CA LYS A 176 -2.87 12.54 -23.60
C LYS A 176 -1.98 12.90 -22.40
N LYS A 177 -1.79 14.20 -22.12
CA LYS A 177 -1.02 14.67 -20.97
C LYS A 177 -1.74 14.37 -19.66
N HIS A 178 -3.03 14.74 -19.58
CA HIS A 178 -3.87 14.47 -18.41
C HIS A 178 -3.93 12.97 -18.09
N ASN A 179 -4.25 12.13 -19.08
CA ASN A 179 -4.37 10.69 -18.86
C ASN A 179 -3.06 10.06 -18.38
N ARG A 180 -1.94 10.53 -18.92
CA ARG A 180 -0.60 10.11 -18.49
C ARG A 180 -0.30 10.50 -17.05
N ASP A 181 -0.76 11.67 -16.61
CA ASP A 181 -0.57 12.12 -15.23
C ASP A 181 -1.49 11.36 -14.25
N ILE A 182 -2.75 11.07 -14.63
CA ILE A 182 -3.65 10.16 -13.87
C ILE A 182 -3.07 8.74 -13.78
N ASN A 183 -2.49 8.23 -14.87
CA ASN A 183 -1.93 6.88 -14.88
C ASN A 183 -0.78 6.71 -13.87
N LYS A 184 0.03 7.76 -13.64
CA LYS A 184 1.12 7.75 -12.66
C LYS A 184 0.67 7.67 -11.19
N GLN A 185 -0.59 7.95 -10.87
CA GLN A 185 -1.05 8.06 -9.48
C GLN A 185 -1.09 6.71 -8.76
N ASN A 186 -0.69 6.63 -7.49
CA ASN A 186 -0.69 5.35 -6.75
C ASN A 186 -1.92 5.17 -5.84
N TRP A 187 -3.03 5.87 -6.11
CA TRP A 187 -4.23 5.90 -5.25
C TRP A 187 -4.71 4.51 -4.81
N LYS A 188 -5.02 3.61 -5.76
CA LYS A 188 -5.43 2.23 -5.44
C LYS A 188 -4.35 1.45 -4.67
N GLN A 189 -3.07 1.73 -4.92
CA GLN A 189 -1.97 1.07 -4.21
C GLN A 189 -1.87 1.57 -2.76
N ILE A 190 -2.11 2.86 -2.50
CA ILE A 190 -2.17 3.44 -1.16
C ILE A 190 -3.33 2.82 -0.40
N VAL A 191 -4.54 2.84 -0.96
CA VAL A 191 -5.75 2.23 -0.37
C VAL A 191 -5.52 0.76 -0.04
N ARG A 192 -5.00 -0.02 -1.00
CA ARG A 192 -4.66 -1.43 -0.77
C ARG A 192 -3.62 -1.63 0.32
N CYS A 193 -2.62 -0.74 0.42
CA CYS A 193 -1.61 -0.85 1.47
C CYS A 193 -2.15 -0.47 2.84
N MET A 194 -3.08 0.47 2.91
CA MET A 194 -3.80 0.81 4.15
C MET A 194 -4.72 -0.33 4.59
N SER A 195 -5.43 -0.98 3.66
CA SER A 195 -6.49 -1.94 3.99
C SER A 195 -6.00 -3.22 4.69
N TYR A 196 -4.75 -3.63 4.49
CA TYR A 196 -4.17 -4.75 5.24
C TYR A 196 -3.35 -4.30 6.46
N LYS A 197 -3.18 -2.99 6.70
CA LYS A 197 -2.49 -2.44 7.88
C LYS A 197 -3.43 -1.82 8.91
N SER A 198 -4.62 -1.44 8.48
CA SER A 198 -5.64 -0.73 9.26
C SER A 198 -7.01 -0.97 8.65
N GLU A 199 -8.07 -0.65 9.38
CA GLU A 199 -9.41 -0.68 8.82
C GLU A 199 -9.64 0.47 7.84
N VAL A 200 -10.08 0.11 6.64
CA VAL A 200 -10.40 1.04 5.57
C VAL A 200 -11.87 0.90 5.20
N LYS A 201 -12.55 2.05 5.06
CA LYS A 201 -13.89 2.12 4.47
C LYS A 201 -13.83 2.86 3.15
N LEU A 202 -14.33 2.25 2.09
CA LEU A 202 -14.48 2.91 0.80
C LEU A 202 -15.81 3.66 0.76
N VAL A 203 -15.76 4.93 0.39
CA VAL A 203 -16.94 5.78 0.24
C VAL A 203 -17.21 6.03 -1.24
N ASN A 204 -18.49 6.08 -1.60
CA ASN A 204 -18.89 6.39 -2.97
C ASN A 204 -18.47 7.84 -3.29
N PRO A 205 -17.67 8.08 -4.34
CA PRO A 205 -17.21 9.43 -4.70
C PRO A 205 -18.33 10.33 -5.26
N ARG A 206 -19.52 9.78 -5.54
CA ARG A 206 -20.64 10.58 -6.04
C ARG A 206 -21.06 11.62 -5.01
N TYR A 207 -21.08 12.87 -5.45
CA TYR A 207 -21.51 14.05 -4.69
C TYR A 207 -20.63 14.44 -3.49
N THR A 208 -19.49 13.78 -3.24
CA THR A 208 -18.58 14.15 -2.15
C THR A 208 -18.05 15.57 -2.30
N SER A 209 -17.82 16.01 -3.54
CA SER A 209 -17.36 17.35 -3.89
C SER A 209 -18.47 18.37 -4.16
N SER A 210 -19.74 17.95 -4.12
CA SER A 210 -20.90 18.81 -4.42
C SER A 210 -21.97 18.82 -3.34
N THR A 211 -21.77 18.09 -2.24
CA THR A 211 -22.64 18.09 -1.05
C THR A 211 -21.95 18.83 0.09
N CYS A 212 -22.69 19.70 0.77
CA CYS A 212 -22.20 20.48 1.87
C CYS A 212 -21.99 19.58 3.10
N PRO A 213 -20.79 19.58 3.70
CA PRO A 213 -20.49 18.73 4.86
C PRO A 213 -21.25 19.17 6.12
N MET A 214 -21.73 20.41 6.18
CA MET A 214 -22.45 20.95 7.34
C MET A 214 -23.96 20.69 7.31
N CYS A 215 -24.59 20.82 6.15
CA CYS A 215 -26.07 20.82 6.07
C CYS A 215 -26.66 19.92 4.98
N GLY A 216 -25.83 19.18 4.24
CA GLY A 216 -26.24 18.31 3.14
C GLY A 216 -26.75 19.04 1.89
N GLY A 217 -26.76 20.38 1.88
CA GLY A 217 -27.17 21.18 0.72
C GLY A 217 -26.17 21.10 -0.45
N ARG A 218 -26.59 21.52 -1.64
CA ARG A 218 -25.73 21.52 -2.83
C ARG A 218 -24.65 22.60 -2.72
N MET A 219 -23.42 22.23 -3.07
CA MET A 219 -22.26 23.10 -3.19
C MET A 219 -22.10 23.56 -4.64
N ILE A 220 -22.01 24.88 -4.85
CA ILE A 220 -21.80 25.49 -6.16
C ILE A 220 -20.35 25.97 -6.29
N LYS A 221 -19.77 25.72 -7.48
CA LYS A 221 -18.40 26.15 -7.81
C LYS A 221 -18.43 27.57 -8.35
N LEU A 222 -17.78 28.49 -7.65
CA LEU A 222 -17.59 29.90 -8.00
C LEU A 222 -16.13 30.12 -8.44
N ARG A 223 -15.87 31.23 -9.13
CA ARG A 223 -14.51 31.67 -9.53
C ARG A 223 -13.70 30.56 -10.21
N LYS A 224 -14.28 29.91 -11.23
CA LYS A 224 -13.70 28.76 -11.95
C LYS A 224 -13.33 27.57 -11.04
N GLY A 225 -14.08 27.38 -9.96
CA GLY A 225 -13.89 26.27 -9.02
C GLY A 225 -12.84 26.52 -7.93
N ARG A 226 -12.33 27.74 -7.80
CA ARG A 226 -11.45 28.12 -6.67
C ARG A 226 -12.20 28.29 -5.36
N VAL A 227 -13.47 28.66 -5.46
CA VAL A 227 -14.35 28.89 -4.33
C VAL A 227 -15.54 27.97 -4.47
N VAL A 228 -15.93 27.29 -3.40
CA VAL A 228 -17.11 26.45 -3.37
C VAL A 228 -18.01 26.96 -2.25
N ARG A 229 -19.26 27.31 -2.57
CA ARG A 229 -20.25 27.85 -1.63
C ARG A 229 -21.46 26.94 -1.52
N CYS A 230 -21.97 26.72 -0.32
CA CYS A 230 -23.25 26.05 -0.13
C CYS A 230 -24.41 27.02 -0.37
N THR A 231 -25.38 26.63 -1.19
CA THR A 231 -26.58 27.44 -1.44
C THR A 231 -27.57 27.45 -0.27
N LYS A 232 -27.46 26.50 0.66
CA LYS A 232 -28.38 26.35 1.80
C LYS A 232 -27.89 27.02 3.08
N CYS A 233 -26.62 26.81 3.47
CA CYS A 233 -26.07 27.34 4.73
C CYS A 233 -25.00 28.43 4.54
N GLY A 234 -24.66 28.79 3.29
CA GLY A 234 -23.70 29.86 3.01
C GLY A 234 -22.23 29.54 3.28
N ILE A 235 -21.89 28.35 3.80
CA ILE A 235 -20.48 27.99 4.02
C ILE A 235 -19.69 28.07 2.71
N GLU A 236 -18.50 28.65 2.78
CA GLU A 236 -17.64 28.91 1.63
C GLU A 236 -16.20 28.48 1.92
N THR A 237 -15.57 27.81 0.96
CA THR A 237 -14.12 27.55 1.01
C THR A 237 -13.36 28.85 0.77
N ARG A 238 -12.52 29.27 1.72
CA ARG A 238 -11.64 30.44 1.57
C ARG A 238 -10.59 30.25 0.48
#